data_AF-A0A9E4ZTM0-F1
#
_entry.id   AF-A0A9E4ZTM0-F1
#
_cell.length_a   1.000
_cell.length_b   1.000
_cell.length_c   1.000
_cell.angle_alpha   90.00
_cell.angle_beta   90.00
_cell.angle_gamma   90.00
#
_symmetry.space_group_name_H-M   'P 1'
#
loop_
_entity.id
_entity.type
_entity.pdbx_description
1 polymer ?
#
loop_
_entity_poly.entity_id
_entity_poly.type
_entity_poly.pdbx_seq_one_letter_code
_entity_poly.pdbx_strand_id
1 'polypeptide(L)'
;MIVIEEQNGVLILRKASLSDICEAVYAVTMTIPPGRVSTYSSIARVLGVSPRIVAYCLSKNKELIKIPCHRVVYSNRGLGGFSNGGPLLKKRLLELEGVRVKDNRVEKEFIVDVGGMILE
;
A
#
# COMPACT_ATOMS: atom_id res chain seq x y z
N MET A 1 -12.90 -7.86 -9.14
CA MET A 1 -13.46 -6.97 -8.09
C MET A 1 -14.74 -6.35 -8.64
N ILE A 2 -15.81 -6.41 -7.86
CA ILE A 2 -17.13 -5.82 -8.16
C ILE A 2 -17.35 -4.73 -7.13
N VAL A 3 -17.96 -3.62 -7.54
CA VAL A 3 -18.44 -2.58 -6.64
C VAL A 3 -19.94 -2.76 -6.48
N ILE A 4 -20.41 -2.70 -5.24
CA ILE A 4 -21.83 -2.67 -4.89
C ILE A 4 -22.10 -1.26 -4.38
N GLU A 5 -23.03 -0.56 -5.02
CA GLU A 5 -23.42 0.81 -4.66
C GLU A 5 -24.94 0.92 -4.55
N GLU A 6 -25.43 1.74 -3.62
CA GLU A 6 -26.86 2.01 -3.48
C GLU A 6 -27.24 3.26 -4.28
N GLN A 7 -28.25 3.14 -5.13
CA GLN A 7 -28.85 4.27 -5.85
C GLN A 7 -30.37 4.21 -5.71
N ASN A 8 -30.96 5.23 -5.09
CA ASN A 8 -32.41 5.35 -4.88
C ASN A 8 -33.04 4.10 -4.22
N GLY A 9 -32.37 3.51 -3.22
CA GLY A 9 -32.85 2.30 -2.53
C GLY A 9 -32.64 0.99 -3.29
N VAL A 10 -31.91 1.01 -4.42
CA VAL A 10 -31.60 -0.17 -5.21
C VAL A 10 -30.09 -0.42 -5.20
N LEU A 11 -29.68 -1.67 -4.95
CA LEU A 11 -28.29 -2.09 -5.05
C LEU A 11 -27.90 -2.32 -6.51
N ILE A 12 -26.85 -1.63 -6.97
CA ILE A 12 -26.28 -1.76 -8.31
C ILE A 12 -24.93 -2.44 -8.21
N LEU A 13 -24.71 -3.43 -9.07
CA LEU A 13 -23.45 -4.14 -9.21
C LEU A 13 -22.76 -3.70 -10.50
N ARG A 14 -21.50 -3.28 -10.39
CA ARG A 14 -20.68 -2.95 -11.56
C ARG A 14 -19.25 -3.44 -11.42
N LYS A 15 -18.55 -3.53 -12.55
CA LYS A 15 -17.11 -3.81 -12.56
C LYS A 15 -16.37 -2.64 -11.90
N ALA A 16 -15.38 -2.96 -11.05
CA ALA A 16 -14.50 -1.96 -10.48
C ALA A 16 -13.71 -1.22 -11.58
N SER A 17 -13.75 0.10 -11.52
CA SER A 17 -12.89 0.99 -12.28
C SER A 17 -11.49 1.05 -11.65
N LEU A 18 -10.55 1.72 -12.33
CA LEU A 18 -9.22 1.96 -11.76
C LEU A 18 -9.27 2.83 -10.50
N SER A 19 -10.22 3.77 -10.41
CA SER A 19 -10.41 4.60 -9.22
C SER A 19 -10.77 3.76 -8.01
N ASP A 20 -11.76 2.87 -8.16
CA ASP A 20 -12.20 1.99 -7.07
C ASP A 20 -11.06 1.07 -6.61
N ILE A 21 -10.24 0.57 -7.54
CA ILE A 21 -9.06 -0.24 -7.21
C ILE A 21 -8.02 0.57 -6.46
N CYS A 22 -7.78 1.83 -6.86
CA CYS A 22 -6.83 2.68 -6.15
C CYS A 22 -7.31 3.06 -4.74
N GLU A 23 -8.61 3.29 -4.56
CA GLU A 23 -9.21 3.47 -3.24
C GLU A 23 -9.03 2.23 -2.36
N ALA A 24 -9.26 1.03 -2.91
CA ALA A 24 -8.99 -0.22 -2.21
C ALA A 24 -7.49 -0.38 -1.85
N VAL A 25 -6.57 -0.01 -2.74
CA VAL A 25 -5.13 0.03 -2.47
C VAL A 25 -4.80 0.97 -1.31
N TYR A 26 -5.40 2.16 -1.28
CA TYR A 26 -5.21 3.12 -0.20
C TYR A 26 -5.73 2.59 1.14
N ALA A 27 -6.96 2.04 1.15
CA ALA A 27 -7.57 1.45 2.34
C ALA A 27 -6.68 0.34 2.91
N VAL A 28 -6.22 -0.59 2.08
CA VAL A 28 -5.30 -1.66 2.51
C VAL A 28 -3.97 -1.09 3.01
N THR A 29 -3.41 -0.08 2.34
CA THR A 29 -2.16 0.56 2.76
C THR A 29 -2.28 1.22 4.15
N MET A 30 -3.44 1.81 4.46
CA MET A 30 -3.70 2.43 5.76
C MET A 30 -3.76 1.43 6.93
N THR A 31 -3.96 0.14 6.64
CA THR A 31 -3.93 -0.92 7.69
C THR A 31 -2.52 -1.24 8.18
N ILE A 32 -1.48 -0.85 7.45
CA ILE A 32 -0.09 -1.14 7.83
C ILE A 32 0.29 -0.21 9.00
N PRO A 33 0.55 -0.73 10.21
CA PRO A 33 0.78 0.10 11.37
C PRO A 33 2.15 0.81 11.30
N PRO A 34 2.33 1.93 12.02
CA PRO A 34 3.63 2.56 12.19
C PRO A 34 4.67 1.54 12.68
N GLY A 35 5.88 1.64 12.15
CA GLY A 35 6.97 0.71 12.51
C GLY A 35 6.87 -0.64 11.81
N ARG A 36 5.89 -0.85 10.92
CA ARG A 36 5.80 -2.01 10.04
C ARG A 36 5.78 -1.59 8.58
N VAL A 37 6.23 -2.50 7.73
CA VAL A 37 6.36 -2.32 6.30
C VAL A 37 5.75 -3.52 5.61
N SER A 38 5.04 -3.31 4.51
CA SER A 38 4.64 -4.41 3.64
C SER A 38 5.14 -4.20 2.21
N THR A 39 4.77 -5.11 1.33
CA THR A 39 5.25 -5.15 -0.05
C THR A 39 4.14 -4.91 -1.03
N TYR A 40 4.47 -4.34 -2.20
CA TYR A 40 3.50 -4.20 -3.30
C TYR A 40 2.84 -5.53 -3.65
N SER A 41 3.60 -6.63 -3.59
CA SER A 41 3.10 -7.99 -3.82
C SER A 41 2.10 -8.49 -2.78
N SER A 42 2.28 -8.10 -1.51
CA SER A 42 1.36 -8.51 -0.45
C SER A 42 0.00 -7.83 -0.63
N ILE A 43 -0.01 -6.51 -0.84
CA ILE A 43 -1.23 -5.74 -1.14
C ILE A 43 -1.91 -6.25 -2.41
N ALA A 44 -1.12 -6.49 -3.47
CA ALA A 44 -1.62 -7.00 -4.74
C ALA A 44 -2.33 -8.36 -4.59
N ARG A 45 -1.77 -9.25 -3.76
CA ARG A 45 -2.36 -10.56 -3.46
C ARG A 45 -3.71 -10.42 -2.78
N VAL A 46 -3.81 -9.58 -1.75
CA VAL A 46 -5.07 -9.34 -1.02
C VAL A 46 -6.17 -8.81 -1.95
N LEU A 47 -5.81 -7.91 -2.85
CA LEU A 47 -6.78 -7.27 -3.75
C LEU A 47 -7.02 -8.03 -5.07
N GLY A 48 -6.28 -9.11 -5.33
CA GLY A 48 -6.37 -9.86 -6.59
C GLY A 48 -5.97 -9.03 -7.83
N VAL A 49 -4.98 -8.14 -7.69
CA VAL A 49 -4.47 -7.29 -8.77
C VAL A 49 -2.97 -7.50 -8.98
N SER A 50 -2.36 -6.85 -9.98
CA SER A 50 -0.91 -6.91 -10.17
C SER A 50 -0.17 -5.92 -9.24
N PRO A 51 1.07 -6.22 -8.81
CA PRO A 51 1.90 -5.27 -8.07
C PRO A 51 2.15 -3.95 -8.80
N ARG A 52 2.10 -3.96 -10.15
CA ARG A 52 2.22 -2.75 -10.97
C ARG A 52 1.02 -1.81 -10.80
N ILE A 53 -0.19 -2.35 -10.65
CA ILE A 53 -1.39 -1.54 -10.37
C ILE A 53 -1.27 -0.89 -8.99
N VAL A 54 -0.81 -1.63 -7.98
CA VAL A 54 -0.56 -1.08 -6.64
C VAL A 54 0.46 0.06 -6.71
N ALA A 55 1.58 -0.15 -7.40
CA ALA A 55 2.60 0.89 -7.59
C ALA A 55 2.05 2.12 -8.33
N TYR A 56 1.23 1.92 -9.36
CA TYR A 56 0.54 3.02 -10.06
C TYR A 56 -0.34 3.83 -9.11
N CYS A 57 -1.25 3.18 -8.37
CA CYS A 57 -2.14 3.87 -7.44
C CYS A 57 -1.35 4.64 -6.38
N LEU A 58 -0.35 4.01 -5.75
CA LEU A 58 0.48 4.68 -4.74
C LEU A 58 1.33 5.82 -5.31
N SER A 59 1.69 5.79 -6.60
CA SER A 59 2.37 6.92 -7.27
C SER A 59 1.47 8.15 -7.44
N LYS A 60 0.14 7.96 -7.45
CA LYS A 60 -0.86 9.04 -7.56
C LYS A 60 -1.29 9.58 -6.20
N ASN A 61 -0.81 9.01 -5.10
CA ASN A 61 -1.11 9.46 -3.75
C ASN A 61 -0.57 10.88 -3.50
N LYS A 62 -1.48 11.85 -3.28
CA LYS A 62 -1.14 13.23 -2.91
C LYS A 62 -1.14 13.46 -1.39
N GLU A 63 -1.74 12.57 -0.61
CA GLU A 63 -1.87 12.67 0.84
C GLU A 63 -0.82 11.77 1.55
N LEU A 64 0.46 12.10 1.40
CA LEU A 64 1.60 11.22 1.78
C LEU A 64 1.66 10.84 3.27
N ILE A 65 1.01 11.60 4.16
CA ILE A 65 0.96 11.30 5.59
C ILE A 65 -0.27 10.45 5.94
N LYS A 66 -1.43 10.74 5.34
CA LYS A 66 -2.68 10.03 5.60
C LYS A 66 -2.67 8.63 4.98
N ILE A 67 -2.17 8.52 3.75
CA ILE A 67 -1.98 7.25 3.06
C ILE A 67 -0.48 6.93 3.15
N PRO A 68 -0.05 6.02 4.05
CA PRO A 68 1.35 5.82 4.41
C PRO A 68 2.09 4.99 3.34
N CYS A 69 2.17 5.50 2.11
CA CYS A 69 2.77 4.77 0.99
C CYS A 69 4.29 4.57 1.14
N HIS A 70 4.95 5.28 2.07
CA HIS A 70 6.34 5.01 2.48
C HIS A 70 6.49 3.65 3.16
N ARG A 71 5.42 3.07 3.75
CA ARG A 71 5.40 1.73 4.36
C ARG A 71 5.29 0.58 3.33
N VAL A 72 5.29 0.88 2.02
CA VAL A 72 5.17 -0.15 0.97
C VAL A 72 6.45 -0.23 0.15
N VAL A 73 7.12 -1.38 0.16
CA VAL A 73 8.43 -1.60 -0.49
C VAL A 73 8.40 -2.73 -1.52
N TYR A 74 9.50 -2.95 -2.24
CA TYR A 74 9.62 -4.09 -3.14
C TYR A 74 9.63 -5.43 -2.39
N SER A 75 9.27 -6.51 -3.07
CA SER A 75 9.28 -7.88 -2.50
C SER A 75 10.65 -8.30 -1.96
N ASN A 76 11.73 -7.76 -2.53
CA ASN A 76 13.10 -7.98 -2.07
C ASN A 76 13.51 -7.07 -0.90
N ARG A 77 12.56 -6.37 -0.26
CA ARG A 77 12.73 -5.38 0.83
C ARG A 77 13.42 -4.08 0.42
N GLY A 78 13.77 -3.90 -0.85
CA GLY A 78 14.32 -2.64 -1.35
C GLY A 78 13.30 -1.51 -1.25
N LEU A 79 13.72 -0.32 -0.80
CA LEU A 79 12.83 0.83 -0.57
C LEU A 79 11.90 1.11 -1.76
N GLY A 80 12.42 1.02 -2.98
CA GLY A 80 11.63 1.19 -4.20
C GLY A 80 11.00 2.57 -4.36
N GLY A 81 9.88 2.63 -5.10
CA GLY A 81 9.25 3.88 -5.52
C GLY A 81 8.66 4.71 -4.37
N PHE A 82 8.76 6.04 -4.51
CA PHE A 82 8.10 7.04 -3.67
C PHE A 82 7.95 8.36 -4.45
N SER A 83 7.15 8.33 -5.51
CA SER A 83 7.21 9.33 -6.59
C SER A 83 7.10 10.79 -6.12
N ASN A 84 6.25 11.08 -5.13
CA ASN A 84 5.98 12.46 -4.70
C ASN A 84 6.89 12.96 -3.57
N GLY A 85 7.72 12.09 -2.97
CA GLY A 85 8.62 12.48 -1.87
C GLY A 85 10.08 12.07 -2.05
N GLY A 86 10.38 11.19 -3.01
CA GLY A 86 11.71 10.67 -3.27
C GLY A 86 12.23 9.66 -2.24
N PRO A 87 13.28 8.90 -2.60
CA PRO A 87 13.81 7.82 -1.75
C PRO A 87 14.33 8.31 -0.40
N LEU A 88 14.85 9.55 -0.33
CA LEU A 88 15.36 10.14 0.91
C LEU A 88 14.25 10.38 1.93
N LEU A 89 13.12 10.97 1.52
CA LEU A 89 11.99 11.22 2.43
C LEU A 89 11.38 9.90 2.90
N LYS A 90 11.22 8.92 2.00
CA LYS A 90 10.74 7.57 2.35
C LYS A 90 11.58 6.94 3.44
N LYS A 91 12.91 6.96 3.28
CA LYS A 91 13.84 6.43 4.29
C LYS A 91 13.66 7.14 5.63
N ARG A 92 13.63 8.48 5.64
CA ARG A 92 13.45 9.27 6.86
C ARG A 92 12.13 8.97 7.57
N LEU A 93 11.02 8.87 6.85
CA LEU A 93 9.72 8.55 7.43
C LEU A 93 9.72 7.15 8.07
N LEU A 94 10.34 6.18 7.42
CA LEU A 94 10.51 4.83 7.98
C LEU A 94 11.37 4.85 9.25
N GLU A 95 12.50 5.56 9.24
CA GLU A 95 13.39 5.68 10.40
C GLU A 95 12.71 6.40 11.58
N LEU A 96 11.90 7.43 11.31
CA LEU A 96 11.08 8.11 12.33
C LEU A 96 10.03 7.19 12.96
N GLU A 97 9.55 6.20 12.22
CA GLU A 97 8.66 5.15 12.72
C GLU A 97 9.41 3.99 13.40
N GLY A 98 10.74 4.08 13.54
CA GLY A 98 11.57 3.05 14.17
C GLY A 98 11.97 1.90 13.24
N VAL A 99 11.72 2.00 11.94
CA VAL A 99 12.08 0.98 10.95
C VAL A 99 13.55 1.12 10.57
N ARG A 100 14.32 0.03 10.70
CA ARG A 100 15.73 0.01 10.27
C ARG A 100 15.87 -0.29 8.78
N VAL A 101 16.65 0.56 8.12
CA VAL A 101 16.97 0.47 6.68
C VAL A 101 18.48 0.38 6.49
N LYS A 102 18.96 -0.77 6.00
CA LYS A 102 20.37 -1.04 5.70
C LYS A 102 20.53 -1.34 4.21
N ASP A 103 21.53 -0.73 3.55
CA ASP A 103 21.82 -0.94 2.12
C ASP A 103 20.59 -0.75 1.21
N ASN A 104 19.80 0.30 1.47
CA ASN A 104 18.52 0.60 0.81
C ASN A 104 17.46 -0.51 0.91
N ARG A 105 17.57 -1.38 1.91
CA ARG A 105 16.62 -2.45 2.20
C ARG A 105 16.12 -2.36 3.64
N VAL A 106 14.83 -2.60 3.81
CA VAL A 106 14.22 -2.75 5.13
C VAL A 106 14.64 -4.08 5.74
N GLU A 107 14.97 -4.09 7.03
CA GLU A 107 15.27 -5.33 7.75
C GLU A 107 14.03 -6.24 7.83
N LYS A 108 14.26 -7.57 7.82
CA LYS A 108 13.18 -8.55 7.65
C LYS A 108 12.13 -8.49 8.77
N GLU A 109 12.54 -8.16 9.99
CA GLU A 109 11.65 -8.11 11.16
C GLU A 109 10.52 -7.06 11.05
N PHE A 110 10.73 -6.02 10.24
CA PHE A 110 9.72 -4.98 10.03
C PHE A 110 8.71 -5.36 8.94
N ILE A 111 8.99 -6.42 8.17
CA ILE A 111 8.14 -6.85 7.05
C ILE A 111 6.95 -7.66 7.56
N VAL A 112 5.74 -7.23 7.19
CA VAL A 112 4.49 -7.91 7.50
C VAL A 112 3.76 -8.29 6.21
N ASP A 113 3.08 -9.43 6.20
CA ASP A 113 2.14 -9.78 5.13
C ASP A 113 0.76 -9.22 5.46
N VAL A 114 0.26 -8.32 4.62
CA VAL A 114 -1.04 -7.66 4.87
C VAL A 114 -2.20 -8.66 4.86
N GLY A 115 -2.09 -9.75 4.08
CA GLY A 115 -3.10 -10.80 4.07
C GLY A 115 -3.29 -11.44 5.45
N GLY A 116 -2.18 -11.79 6.12
CA GLY A 116 -2.24 -12.31 7.49
C GLY A 116 -2.72 -11.30 8.53
N MET A 117 -2.66 -9.99 8.25
CA MET A 117 -3.13 -8.95 9.19
C MET A 117 -4.62 -8.64 9.07
N ILE A 118 -5.21 -8.83 7.89
CA ILE A 118 -6.61 -8.46 7.60
C ILE A 118 -7.56 -9.66 7.73
N LEU A 119 -7.05 -10.88 7.54
CA LEU A 119 -7.86 -12.10 7.43
C LEU A 119 -7.85 -12.98 8.70
N GLU A 120 -7.28 -12.48 9.81
CA GLU A 120 -7.36 -13.07 11.16
C GLU A 120 -8.27 -12.21 12.05
#